data_AF-A0A7X5Y8X3-F1
#
_entry.id   AF-A0A7X5Y8X3-F1
#
_cell.length_a   1.000
_cell.length_b   1.000
_cell.length_c   1.000
_cell.angle_alpha   90.00
_cell.angle_beta   90.00
_cell.angle_gamma   90.00
#
_symmetry.space_group_name_H-M   'P 1'
#
loop_
_entity.id
_entity.type
_entity.pdbx_description
1 polymer ?
#
loop_
_entity_poly.entity_id
_entity_poly.type
_entity_poly.pdbx_seq_one_letter_code
_entity_poly.pdbx_strand_id
1 'polypeptide(L)' 'MESNQRYYARRAAEERMAASRAITLAAREWHAQLAQQFAVRAAECVAAAA' A
#
# COMPACT_ATOMS: atom_id res chain seq x y z
N MET A 1 -9.35 14.72 -10.15
CA MET A 1 -8.07 13.98 -10.11
C MET A 1 -7.85 13.52 -8.67
N GLU A 2 -7.78 12.21 -8.43
CA GLU A 2 -7.27 11.71 -7.14
C GLU A 2 -5.79 12.10 -7.04
N SER A 3 -5.35 12.68 -5.92
CA SER A 3 -3.92 12.97 -5.72
C SER A 3 -3.16 11.64 -5.60
N ASN A 4 -1.98 11.55 -6.21
CA ASN A 4 -1.11 10.37 -6.16
C ASN A 4 -0.92 9.84 -4.73
N GLN A 5 -0.84 10.75 -3.74
CA GLN A 5 -0.78 10.40 -2.32
C GLN A 5 -2.00 9.58 -1.87
N ARG A 6 -3.22 10.06 -2.16
CA ARG A 6 -4.48 9.40 -1.75
C ARG A 6 -4.63 8.05 -2.42
N TYR A 7 -4.27 7.98 -3.70
CA TYR A 7 -4.25 6.73 -4.45
C TYR A 7 -3.33 5.69 -3.80
N TYR A 8 -2.06 6.05 -3.53
CA TYR A 8 -1.11 5.11 -2.92
C TYR A 8 -1.47 4.74 -1.48
N ALA A 9 -2.01 5.69 -0.68
CA ALA A 9 -2.47 5.40 0.67
C ALA A 9 -3.64 4.41 0.67
N ARG A 10 -4.61 4.57 -0.23
CA ARG A 10 -5.74 3.65 -0.40
C ARG A 10 -5.26 2.27 -0.85
N ARG A 11 -4.40 2.19 -1.86
CA ARG A 11 -3.82 0.91 -2.31
C ARG A 11 -3.04 0.21 -1.20
N ALA A 12 -2.26 0.93 -0.39
CA ALA A 12 -1.57 0.35 0.75
C ALA A 12 -2.55 -0.30 1.76
N ALA A 13 -3.69 0.33 2.03
CA ALA A 13 -4.71 -0.21 2.92
C ALA A 13 -5.42 -1.45 2.32
N GLU A 14 -5.76 -1.41 1.04
CA GLU A 14 -6.35 -2.54 0.31
C GLU A 14 -5.42 -3.76 0.34
N GLU A 15 -4.13 -3.59 0.06
CA GLU A 15 -3.15 -4.67 0.08
C GLU A 15 -2.91 -5.22 1.49
N ARG A 16 -2.94 -4.38 2.55
CA ARG A 16 -2.92 -4.88 3.94
C ARG A 16 -4.13 -5.76 4.24
N MET A 17 -5.33 -5.35 3.80
CA MET A 17 -6.54 -6.15 3.98
C MET A 17 -6.45 -7.47 3.20
N ALA A 18 -5.90 -7.45 1.99
CA ALA A 18 -5.66 -8.65 1.19
C ALA A 18 -4.66 -9.59 1.88
N ALA A 19 -3.57 -9.06 2.46
CA ALA A 19 -2.63 -9.84 3.26
C ALA A 19 -3.32 -10.51 4.45
N SER A 20 -4.15 -9.79 5.20
CA SER A 20 -4.88 -10.37 6.33
C SER A 20 -5.89 -11.46 5.92
N ARG A 21 -6.45 -11.37 4.70
CA ARG A 21 -7.43 -12.32 4.17
C ARG A 21 -6.79 -13.48 3.41
N ALA A 22 -5.52 -13.37 3.03
CA ALA A 22 -4.84 -14.38 2.25
C ALA A 22 -4.72 -15.71 3.02
N ILE A 23 -5.01 -16.81 2.33
CA ILE A 23 -5.02 -18.16 2.90
C ILE A 23 -3.59 -18.71 2.96
N THR A 24 -2.82 -18.51 1.88
CA THR A 24 -1.45 -19.04 1.77
C THR A 24 -0.43 -18.04 2.31
N LEU A 25 0.65 -18.56 2.91
CA LEU A 25 1.73 -17.73 3.43
C LEU A 25 2.36 -16.85 2.34
N ALA A 26 2.63 -17.43 1.17
CA ALA A 26 3.21 -16.70 0.05
C ALA A 26 2.33 -15.51 -0.40
N ALA A 27 1.01 -15.67 -0.43
CA ALA A 27 0.11 -14.57 -0.76
C ALA A 27 0.07 -13.50 0.33
N ARG A 28 0.12 -13.89 1.62
CA ARG A 28 0.22 -12.93 2.74
C ARG A 28 1.47 -12.08 2.61
N GLU A 29 2.62 -12.72 2.39
CA GLU A 29 3.92 -12.05 2.26
C GLU A 29 3.94 -11.12 1.05
N TRP A 30 3.43 -11.58 -0.09
CA TRP A 30 3.35 -10.76 -1.31
C TRP A 30 2.48 -9.52 -1.12
N HIS A 31 1.28 -9.67 -0.56
CA HIS A 31 0.41 -8.53 -0.27
C HIS A 31 0.99 -7.60 0.80
N ALA A 32 1.67 -8.14 1.81
CA ALA A 32 2.35 -7.34 2.83
C ALA A 32 3.49 -6.50 2.21
N GLN A 33 4.28 -7.09 1.31
CA GLN A 33 5.33 -6.40 0.59
C GLN A 33 4.75 -5.29 -0.31
N LEU A 34 3.69 -5.58 -1.06
CA LEU A 34 2.99 -4.59 -1.88
C LEU A 34 2.45 -3.42 -1.05
N ALA A 35 1.79 -3.72 0.07
CA ALA A 35 1.30 -2.71 0.99
C ALA A 35 2.41 -1.78 1.49
N GLN A 36 3.59 -2.34 1.77
CA GLN A 36 4.73 -1.57 2.23
C GLN A 36 5.27 -0.66 1.13
N GLN A 37 5.41 -1.16 -0.10
CA GLN A 37 5.83 -0.35 -1.26
C GLN A 37 4.86 0.82 -1.53
N PHE A 38 3.56 0.58 -1.47
CA PHE A 38 2.57 1.64 -1.64
C PHE A 38 2.60 2.66 -0.49
N ALA A 39 2.82 2.21 0.75
CA ALA A 39 2.94 3.11 1.90
C ALA A 39 4.17 4.03 1.77
N VAL A 40 5.30 3.50 1.29
CA VAL A 40 6.51 4.29 1.01
C VAL A 40 6.22 5.36 -0.04
N ARG A 41 5.62 4.98 -1.18
CA ARG A 41 5.25 5.95 -2.24
C ARG A 41 4.26 7.01 -1.77
N ALA A 42 3.32 6.63 -0.90
CA ALA A 42 2.40 7.59 -0.30
C ALA A 42 3.15 8.60 0.59
N ALA A 43 4.13 8.14 1.37
CA ALA A 43 4.98 9.01 2.20
C ALA A 43 5.89 9.92 1.34
N GLU A 44 6.45 9.41 0.24
CA GLU A 44 7.23 10.21 -0.71
C GLU A 44 6.38 11.31 -1.35
N CYS A 45 5.11 11.03 -1.68
CA CYS A 45 4.19 12.06 -2.18
C CYS A 45 3.90 13.15 -1.14
N VAL A 46 3.83 12.80 0.16
CA VAL A 46 3.70 13.80 1.23
C VAL A 46 4.96 14.63 1.34
N ALA A 47 6.13 13.99 1.34
CA ALA A 47 7.41 14.68 1.45
C ALA A 47 7.68 15.61 0.25
N ALA A 48 7.25 15.24 -0.96
CA ALA A 48 7.38 16.07 -2.16
C ALA A 48 6.38 17.25 -2.21
N ALA A 49 5.32 17.22 -1.40
CA ALA A 49 4.30 18.26 -1.34
C ALA A 49 4.48 19.23 -0.15
N ALA A 50 5.45 18.97 0.74
CA ALA A 50 5.81 19.79 1.89
C ALA A 50 6.92 20.79 1.54
#